data_AF-A0A840TR54-F1
#
_entry.id   AF-A0A840TR54-F1
#
_cell.length_a   1.000
_cell.length_b   1.000
_cell.length_c   1.000
_cell.angle_alpha   90.00
_cell.angle_beta   90.00
_cell.angle_gamma   90.00
#
_symmetry.space_group_name_H-M   'P 1'
#
loop_
_entity.id
_entity.type
_entity.pdbx_description
1 polymer ?
#
loop_
_entity_poly.entity_id
_entity_poly.type
_entity_poly.pdbx_seq_one_letter_code
_entity_poly.pdbx_strand_id
1 'polypeptide(L)'
;MSYLTTNLSLSEKYAHLSRFIEQRLTGKQWLWQLTLFCAVLSWCLAVPPYTVMQSSDAWTFIKMQSQDLLHPGDLGYYIRRENMVMRWMLPLMSFLTGHNLVLILIIQALLGCLFLYLCSREVFRQTHDKVLTAFFALGLSNLFVFSWFFVDTAGYGDSFAYFFLLLALFVRNPVLLFICLQCAFFTDERAIIAGGYVILWWITRRLVEQGESFSFSSVVKSTLALPTWIVLLAWGVYLVFRRYIMSTYFYGHSYSTMGSPVLFADAHRWGLGNSLWTSFEGTWLLLGAAGYVLYSTHRRWLLLLLLVGIGVLITTGILVHDIDRALGYGFPFLLISTLILSRSIPLPEFRKIIFVMAIICVIHPLCYTLGYNKVIWAEPLPVKAAMALDRMLGWGWFD
;
A
#
# COMPACT_ATOMS: atom_id res chain seq x y z
N MET A 1 -28.20 -44.71 -0.51
CA MET A 1 -27.35 -43.80 -1.31
C MET A 1 -26.31 -43.19 -0.39
N SER A 2 -25.18 -43.87 -0.18
CA SER A 2 -24.04 -43.29 0.53
C SER A 2 -23.23 -42.48 -0.48
N TYR A 3 -23.25 -41.16 -0.37
CA TYR A 3 -22.24 -40.32 -1.02
C TYR A 3 -20.90 -40.70 -0.39
N LEU A 4 -20.14 -41.57 -1.07
CA LEU A 4 -18.72 -41.78 -0.81
C LEU A 4 -18.05 -40.43 -1.03
N THR A 5 -17.85 -39.68 0.05
CA THR A 5 -16.94 -38.53 0.08
C THR A 5 -15.54 -39.07 -0.13
N THR A 6 -15.13 -39.22 -1.38
CA THR A 6 -13.74 -39.50 -1.73
C THR A 6 -12.90 -38.37 -1.16
N ASN A 7 -12.08 -38.68 -0.16
CA ASN A 7 -11.13 -37.73 0.42
C ASN A 7 -10.07 -37.41 -0.63
N LEU A 8 -10.33 -36.40 -1.45
CA LEU A 8 -9.36 -35.87 -2.41
C LEU A 8 -8.09 -35.44 -1.68
N SER A 9 -6.94 -35.77 -2.24
CA SER A 9 -5.64 -35.29 -1.79
C SER A 9 -5.54 -33.76 -1.93
N LEU A 10 -4.64 -33.13 -1.16
CA LEU A 10 -4.50 -31.68 -1.16
C LEU A 10 -4.04 -31.14 -2.53
N SER A 11 -3.24 -31.92 -3.26
CA SER A 11 -2.83 -31.63 -4.64
C SER A 11 -4.01 -31.67 -5.62
N GLU A 12 -4.91 -32.64 -5.49
CA GLU A 12 -6.13 -32.72 -6.30
C GLU A 12 -7.09 -31.56 -6.01
N LYS A 13 -7.26 -31.18 -4.74
CA LYS A 13 -8.07 -30.01 -4.34
C LYS A 13 -7.50 -28.72 -4.94
N TYR A 14 -6.17 -28.54 -4.88
CA TYR A 14 -5.50 -27.39 -5.50
C TYR A 14 -5.64 -27.37 -7.03
N ALA A 15 -5.50 -28.53 -7.69
CA ALA A 15 -5.67 -28.64 -9.13
C ALA A 15 -7.11 -28.33 -9.55
N HIS A 16 -8.10 -28.83 -8.80
CA HIS A 16 -9.51 -28.53 -9.03
C HIS A 16 -9.81 -27.04 -8.88
N LEU A 17 -9.31 -26.41 -7.81
CA LEU A 17 -9.45 -24.96 -7.59
C LEU A 17 -8.80 -24.15 -8.73
N SER A 18 -7.59 -24.54 -9.14
CA SER A 18 -6.88 -23.87 -10.24
C SER A 18 -7.68 -23.93 -11.54
N ARG A 19 -8.23 -25.10 -11.89
CA ARG A 19 -9.08 -25.26 -13.08
C ARG A 19 -10.37 -24.46 -12.97
N PHE A 20 -10.99 -24.44 -11.79
CA PHE A 20 -12.19 -23.63 -11.54
C PHE A 20 -11.92 -22.14 -11.78
N ILE A 21 -10.83 -21.60 -11.22
CA ILE A 21 -10.43 -20.21 -11.44
C ILE A 21 -10.20 -19.95 -12.93
N GLU A 22 -9.47 -20.82 -13.61
CA GLU A 22 -9.17 -20.67 -15.04
C GLU A 22 -10.43 -20.66 -15.91
N GLN A 23 -11.41 -21.52 -15.61
CA GLN A 23 -12.71 -21.56 -16.29
C GLN A 23 -13.54 -20.29 -16.04
N ARG A 24 -13.46 -19.71 -14.83
CA ARG A 24 -14.16 -18.47 -14.48
C ARG A 24 -13.50 -17.22 -15.06
N LEU A 25 -12.19 -17.22 -15.22
CA LEU A 25 -11.43 -16.09 -15.78
C LEU A 25 -11.33 -16.16 -17.30
N THR A 26 -12.48 -16.30 -17.97
CA THR A 26 -12.60 -16.31 -19.44
C THR A 26 -13.04 -14.94 -19.98
N GLY A 27 -12.82 -14.69 -21.27
CA GLY A 27 -13.20 -13.43 -21.92
C GLY A 27 -12.15 -12.30 -21.88
N LYS A 28 -12.47 -11.15 -22.46
CA LYS A 28 -11.54 -10.00 -22.60
C LYS A 28 -11.43 -9.14 -21.34
N GLN A 29 -12.46 -9.14 -20.49
CA GLN A 29 -12.57 -8.28 -19.29
C GLN A 29 -12.35 -9.04 -17.98
N TRP A 30 -11.84 -10.28 -18.03
CA TRP A 30 -11.65 -11.15 -16.86
C TRP A 30 -10.87 -10.47 -15.72
N LEU A 31 -9.90 -9.62 -16.06
CA LEU A 31 -9.06 -8.94 -15.07
C LEU A 31 -9.88 -7.90 -14.27
N TRP A 32 -10.78 -7.16 -14.91
CA TRP A 32 -11.68 -6.24 -14.22
C TRP A 32 -12.69 -6.97 -13.35
N GLN A 33 -13.22 -8.10 -13.82
CA GLN A 33 -14.13 -8.93 -13.01
C GLN A 33 -13.44 -9.45 -11.76
N LEU A 34 -12.21 -9.94 -11.90
CA LEU A 34 -11.37 -10.36 -10.77
C LEU A 34 -11.11 -9.19 -9.82
N THR A 35 -10.71 -8.02 -10.33
CA THR A 35 -10.46 -6.83 -9.51
C THR A 35 -11.69 -6.42 -8.71
N LEU A 36 -12.87 -6.34 -9.35
CA LEU A 36 -14.11 -5.97 -8.67
C LEU A 36 -14.51 -7.00 -7.63
N PHE A 37 -14.37 -8.30 -7.94
CA PHE A 37 -14.61 -9.37 -6.97
C PHE A 37 -13.72 -9.23 -5.75
N CYS A 38 -12.41 -9.05 -5.95
CA CYS A 38 -11.45 -8.88 -4.86
C CYS A 38 -11.70 -7.60 -4.06
N ALA A 39 -12.06 -6.50 -4.71
CA ALA A 39 -12.39 -5.24 -4.03
C ALA A 39 -13.65 -5.36 -3.16
N VAL A 40 -14.71 -6.01 -3.68
CA VAL A 40 -15.94 -6.28 -2.91
C VAL A 40 -15.64 -7.22 -1.75
N LEU A 41 -14.85 -8.27 -1.97
CA LEU A 41 -14.46 -9.20 -0.91
C LEU A 41 -13.70 -8.48 0.21
N SER A 42 -12.71 -7.66 -0.15
CA SER A 42 -11.95 -6.83 0.79
C SER A 42 -12.85 -5.91 1.61
N TRP A 43 -13.77 -5.19 0.95
CA TRP A 43 -14.74 -4.33 1.63
C TRP A 43 -15.65 -5.11 2.58
N CYS A 44 -16.09 -6.31 2.19
CA CYS A 44 -16.88 -7.19 3.05
C CYS A 44 -16.07 -7.72 4.25
N LEU A 45 -14.77 -7.95 4.10
CA LEU A 45 -13.89 -8.43 5.17
C LEU A 45 -13.36 -7.30 6.07
N ALA A 46 -13.50 -6.05 5.64
CA ALA A 46 -13.06 -4.87 6.37
C ALA A 46 -14.00 -3.69 6.11
N VAL A 47 -15.18 -3.72 6.74
CA VAL A 47 -16.22 -2.71 6.46
C VAL A 47 -15.77 -1.35 6.98
N PRO A 48 -15.69 -0.32 6.11
CA PRO A 48 -15.19 1.00 6.50
C PRO A 48 -15.92 1.61 7.71
N PRO A 49 -15.20 2.26 8.64
CA PRO A 49 -15.80 2.93 9.78
C PRO A 49 -16.34 4.30 9.37
N TYR A 50 -17.47 4.32 8.65
CA TYR A 50 -18.08 5.57 8.15
C TYR A 50 -18.51 6.53 9.27
N THR A 51 -18.69 6.05 10.50
CA THR A 51 -18.96 6.89 11.68
C THR A 51 -17.85 7.90 11.96
N VAL A 52 -16.59 7.57 11.61
CA VAL A 52 -15.43 8.45 11.80
C VAL A 52 -15.46 9.70 10.91
N MET A 53 -16.20 9.65 9.79
CA MET A 53 -16.30 10.77 8.85
C MET A 53 -16.81 12.05 9.51
N GLN A 54 -17.74 11.93 10.46
CA GLN A 54 -18.38 13.07 11.12
C GLN A 54 -17.55 13.63 12.27
N SER A 55 -16.69 12.82 12.86
CA SER A 55 -15.91 13.18 14.05
C SER A 55 -14.44 13.52 13.75
N SER A 56 -13.98 13.36 12.50
CA SER A 56 -12.58 13.59 12.14
C SER A 56 -12.26 15.08 12.00
N ASP A 57 -11.36 15.57 12.84
CA ASP A 57 -10.74 16.89 12.75
C ASP A 57 -9.92 17.08 11.47
N ALA A 58 -9.45 15.99 10.85
CA ALA A 58 -8.71 16.04 9.60
C ALA A 58 -9.53 16.62 8.45
N TRP A 59 -10.80 16.23 8.32
CA TRP A 59 -11.67 16.75 7.26
C TRP A 59 -11.98 18.23 7.43
N THR A 60 -12.13 18.68 8.67
CA THR A 60 -12.29 20.11 8.97
C THR A 60 -11.04 20.89 8.56
N PHE A 61 -9.85 20.39 8.91
CA PHE A 61 -8.58 20.98 8.51
C PHE A 61 -8.44 21.04 6.98
N ILE A 62 -8.71 19.92 6.28
CA ILE A 62 -8.66 19.82 4.82
C ILE A 62 -9.61 20.84 4.17
N LYS A 63 -10.83 20.96 4.73
CA LYS A 63 -11.82 21.92 4.22
C LYS A 63 -11.34 23.35 4.37
N MET A 64 -10.79 23.73 5.53
CA MET A 64 -10.24 25.07 5.75
C MET A 64 -9.06 25.36 4.82
N GLN A 65 -8.10 24.43 4.72
CA GLN A 65 -6.97 24.58 3.82
C GLN A 65 -7.40 24.66 2.34
N SER A 66 -8.51 24.02 1.97
CA SER A 66 -9.03 24.10 0.60
C SER A 66 -9.71 25.42 0.24
N GLN A 67 -9.95 26.31 1.20
CA GLN A 67 -10.51 27.65 0.94
C GLN A 67 -9.45 28.59 0.34
N ASP A 68 -8.20 28.47 0.78
CA ASP A 68 -7.05 29.11 0.16
C ASP A 68 -5.86 28.13 0.14
N LEU A 69 -5.67 27.50 -1.03
CA LEU A 69 -4.61 26.49 -1.23
C LEU A 69 -3.21 27.09 -1.13
N LEU A 70 -3.04 28.38 -1.44
CA LEU A 70 -1.72 29.01 -1.57
C LEU A 70 -1.34 29.83 -0.34
N HIS A 71 -2.32 30.36 0.39
CA HIS A 71 -2.14 31.17 1.60
C HIS A 71 -3.15 30.74 2.69
N PRO A 72 -3.05 29.53 3.23
CA PRO A 72 -4.03 29.07 4.21
C PRO A 72 -3.95 29.93 5.49
N GLY A 73 -4.95 30.78 5.70
CA GLY A 73 -5.13 31.60 6.90
C GLY A 73 -5.73 30.80 8.06
N ASP A 74 -5.65 31.35 9.28
CA ASP A 74 -6.36 30.87 10.49
C ASP A 74 -6.12 29.40 10.92
N LEU A 75 -5.01 28.79 10.49
CA LEU A 75 -4.65 27.42 10.89
C LEU A 75 -4.21 27.28 12.36
N GLY A 76 -4.07 28.40 13.09
CA GLY A 76 -3.59 28.46 14.47
C GLY A 76 -4.45 27.73 15.51
N TYR A 77 -5.69 27.34 15.19
CA TYR A 77 -6.56 26.56 16.09
C TYR A 77 -6.39 25.03 15.98
N TYR A 78 -5.75 24.51 14.92
CA TYR A 78 -5.61 23.06 14.65
C TYR A 78 -4.20 22.53 14.91
N ILE A 79 -3.54 23.04 15.96
CA ILE A 79 -2.12 22.85 16.31
C ILE A 79 -1.71 21.35 16.43
N ARG A 80 -2.64 20.42 16.66
CA ARG A 80 -2.31 18.99 16.80
C ARG A 80 -1.90 18.28 15.51
N ARG A 81 -2.10 18.87 14.32
CA ARG A 81 -1.85 18.21 13.03
C ARG A 81 -0.85 18.96 12.14
N GLU A 82 0.25 19.38 12.74
CA GLU A 82 1.39 20.06 12.11
C GLU A 82 1.89 19.42 10.80
N ASN A 83 1.90 18.08 10.70
CA ASN A 83 2.31 17.37 9.49
C ASN A 83 1.27 17.39 8.36
N MET A 84 0.01 17.78 8.64
CA MET A 84 -1.03 17.88 7.60
C MET A 84 -0.92 19.15 6.76
N VAL A 85 -0.26 20.20 7.25
CA VAL A 85 -0.05 21.46 6.52
C VAL A 85 0.58 21.24 5.14
N MET A 86 1.48 20.26 5.04
CA MET A 86 2.20 19.94 3.81
C MET A 86 1.42 19.00 2.87
N ARG A 87 0.24 18.52 3.29
CA ARG A 87 -0.56 17.55 2.56
C ARG A 87 -1.58 18.27 1.69
N TRP A 88 -1.14 18.82 0.57
CA TRP A 88 -1.98 19.61 -0.35
C TRP A 88 -2.87 18.79 -1.28
N MET A 89 -2.63 17.48 -1.43
CA MET A 89 -3.44 16.67 -2.33
C MET A 89 -4.91 16.60 -1.89
N LEU A 90 -5.20 16.35 -0.61
CA LEU A 90 -6.58 16.28 -0.11
C LEU A 90 -7.29 17.64 -0.12
N PRO A 91 -6.67 18.75 0.30
CA PRO A 91 -7.22 20.10 0.10
C PRO A 91 -7.52 20.40 -1.37
N LEU A 92 -6.64 20.04 -2.30
CA LEU A 92 -6.88 20.19 -3.72
C LEU A 92 -8.10 19.36 -4.16
N MET A 93 -8.22 18.10 -3.73
CA MET A 93 -9.40 17.28 -4.03
C MET A 93 -10.67 17.85 -3.42
N SER A 94 -10.61 18.37 -2.19
CA SER A 94 -11.72 19.07 -1.53
C SER A 94 -12.15 20.29 -2.34
N PHE A 95 -11.21 21.11 -2.79
CA PHE A 95 -11.51 22.26 -3.66
C PHE A 95 -12.16 21.82 -4.97
N LEU A 96 -11.58 20.85 -5.68
CA LEU A 96 -12.08 20.36 -6.97
C LEU A 96 -13.47 19.70 -6.91
N THR A 97 -13.83 19.14 -5.75
CA THR A 97 -15.12 18.47 -5.54
C THR A 97 -16.18 19.38 -4.91
N GLY A 98 -15.89 20.67 -4.71
CA GLY A 98 -16.80 21.58 -4.02
C GLY A 98 -17.03 21.19 -2.56
N HIS A 99 -16.01 20.64 -1.91
CA HIS A 99 -16.00 20.13 -0.53
C HIS A 99 -16.92 18.91 -0.31
N ASN A 100 -17.28 18.18 -1.37
CA ASN A 100 -18.10 16.98 -1.26
C ASN A 100 -17.28 15.77 -0.80
N LEU A 101 -17.31 15.53 0.51
CA LEU A 101 -16.60 14.41 1.15
C LEU A 101 -16.96 13.04 0.55
N VAL A 102 -18.24 12.79 0.28
CA VAL A 102 -18.69 11.50 -0.28
C VAL A 102 -18.08 11.28 -1.66
N LEU A 103 -18.01 12.33 -2.49
CA LEU A 103 -17.37 12.26 -3.80
C LEU A 103 -15.87 11.96 -3.70
N ILE A 104 -15.16 12.55 -2.73
CA ILE A 104 -13.74 12.26 -2.48
C ILE A 104 -13.55 10.77 -2.14
N LEU A 105 -14.40 10.21 -1.26
CA LEU A 105 -14.34 8.79 -0.89
C LEU A 105 -14.69 7.86 -2.06
N ILE A 106 -15.63 8.24 -2.92
CA ILE A 106 -15.93 7.50 -4.16
C ILE A 106 -14.70 7.49 -5.07
N ILE A 107 -14.05 8.65 -5.26
CA ILE A 107 -12.81 8.74 -6.05
C ILE A 107 -11.73 7.85 -5.44
N GLN A 108 -11.54 7.90 -4.11
CA GLN A 108 -10.59 7.05 -3.39
C GLN A 108 -10.86 5.56 -3.64
N ALA A 109 -12.11 5.10 -3.53
CA ALA A 109 -12.48 3.72 -3.81
C ALA A 109 -12.22 3.30 -5.28
N LEU A 110 -12.53 4.18 -6.23
CA LEU A 110 -12.25 3.94 -7.66
C LEU A 110 -10.75 3.86 -7.93
N LEU A 111 -9.93 4.70 -7.28
CA LEU A 111 -8.48 4.62 -7.33
C LEU A 111 -7.97 3.30 -6.73
N GLY A 112 -8.63 2.78 -5.68
CA GLY A 112 -8.35 1.46 -5.12
C GLY A 112 -8.58 0.34 -6.14
N CYS A 113 -9.74 0.32 -6.78
CA CYS A 113 -10.01 -0.64 -7.87
C CYS A 113 -8.96 -0.53 -8.99
N LEU A 114 -8.61 0.70 -9.41
CA LEU A 114 -7.59 0.90 -10.43
C LEU A 114 -6.19 0.47 -9.96
N PHE A 115 -5.83 0.72 -8.69
CA PHE A 115 -4.58 0.27 -8.07
C PHE A 115 -4.43 -1.24 -8.17
N LEU A 116 -5.44 -1.99 -7.72
CA LEU A 116 -5.42 -3.44 -7.76
C LEU A 116 -5.41 -3.98 -9.19
N TYR A 117 -6.16 -3.36 -10.10
CA TYR A 117 -6.13 -3.69 -11.52
C TYR A 117 -4.72 -3.53 -12.10
N LEU A 118 -4.06 -2.40 -11.84
CA LEU A 118 -2.74 -2.11 -12.37
C LEU A 118 -1.67 -3.06 -11.83
N CYS A 119 -1.68 -3.35 -10.53
CA CYS A 119 -0.80 -4.35 -9.91
C CYS A 119 -1.03 -5.75 -10.51
N SER A 120 -2.29 -6.18 -10.61
CA SER A 120 -2.65 -7.50 -11.15
C SER A 120 -2.31 -7.61 -12.64
N ARG A 121 -2.51 -6.53 -13.41
CA ARG A 121 -2.13 -6.44 -14.82
C ARG A 121 -0.62 -6.60 -14.98
N GLU A 122 0.16 -5.96 -14.11
CA GLU A 122 1.61 -6.06 -14.15
C GLU A 122 2.08 -7.48 -13.81
N VAL A 123 1.49 -8.13 -12.81
CA VAL A 123 1.79 -9.55 -12.51
C VAL A 123 1.40 -10.47 -13.67
N PHE A 124 0.24 -10.25 -14.30
CA PHE A 124 -0.16 -11.00 -15.49
C PHE A 124 0.78 -10.76 -16.67
N ARG A 125 1.25 -9.52 -16.88
CA ARG A 125 2.23 -9.19 -17.93
C ARG A 125 3.55 -9.94 -17.72
N GLN A 126 3.97 -10.12 -16.47
CA GLN A 126 5.22 -10.80 -16.14
C GLN A 126 5.11 -12.32 -16.25
N THR A 127 3.97 -12.90 -15.88
CA THR A 127 3.81 -14.35 -15.71
C THR A 127 3.00 -15.03 -16.81
N HIS A 128 2.15 -14.28 -17.53
CA HIS A 128 1.14 -14.78 -18.45
C HIS A 128 0.20 -15.84 -17.86
N ASP A 129 0.02 -15.84 -16.53
CA ASP A 129 -0.73 -16.84 -15.78
C ASP A 129 -1.91 -16.21 -15.03
N LYS A 130 -3.14 -16.59 -15.41
CA LYS A 130 -4.37 -16.06 -14.81
C LYS A 130 -4.59 -16.54 -13.38
N VAL A 131 -4.25 -17.80 -13.08
CA VAL A 131 -4.47 -18.40 -11.77
C VAL A 131 -3.52 -17.78 -10.75
N LEU A 132 -2.26 -17.63 -11.12
CA LEU A 132 -1.27 -16.90 -10.31
C LEU A 132 -1.71 -15.46 -10.07
N THR A 133 -2.14 -14.77 -11.13
CA THR A 133 -2.65 -13.39 -11.02
C THR A 133 -3.86 -13.30 -10.08
N ALA A 134 -4.77 -14.28 -10.14
CA ALA A 134 -5.94 -14.34 -9.26
C ALA A 134 -5.54 -14.48 -7.79
N PHE A 135 -4.63 -15.41 -7.48
CA PHE A 135 -4.12 -15.56 -6.13
C PHE A 135 -3.37 -14.30 -5.66
N PHE A 136 -2.57 -13.68 -6.52
CA PHE A 136 -1.91 -12.42 -6.18
C PHE A 136 -2.91 -11.30 -5.88
N ALA A 137 -3.93 -11.13 -6.73
CA ALA A 137 -4.96 -10.12 -6.54
C ALA A 137 -5.75 -10.35 -5.26
N LEU A 138 -6.10 -11.60 -4.95
CA LEU A 138 -6.76 -11.98 -3.71
C LEU A 138 -5.91 -11.65 -2.49
N GLY A 139 -4.63 -12.03 -2.49
CA GLY A 139 -3.71 -11.71 -1.40
C GLY A 139 -3.56 -10.19 -1.21
N LEU A 140 -3.22 -9.47 -2.28
CA LEU A 140 -3.05 -8.02 -2.24
C LEU A 140 -4.32 -7.29 -1.79
N SER A 141 -5.50 -7.75 -2.19
CA SER A 141 -6.77 -7.13 -1.81
C SER A 141 -7.11 -7.24 -0.33
N ASN A 142 -6.47 -8.15 0.41
CA ASN A 142 -6.71 -8.29 1.84
C ASN A 142 -5.57 -7.72 2.69
N LEU A 143 -4.53 -7.15 2.06
CA LEU A 143 -3.49 -6.43 2.78
C LEU A 143 -3.94 -5.03 3.18
N PHE A 144 -3.35 -4.56 4.28
CA PHE A 144 -3.51 -3.20 4.78
C PHE A 144 -3.45 -2.13 3.68
N VAL A 145 -2.41 -2.14 2.84
CA VAL A 145 -2.19 -1.12 1.80
C VAL A 145 -3.38 -0.97 0.83
N PHE A 146 -4.05 -2.07 0.48
CA PHE A 146 -5.20 -2.01 -0.41
C PHE A 146 -6.48 -1.69 0.35
N SER A 147 -6.71 -2.34 1.49
CA SER A 147 -7.90 -2.11 2.31
C SER A 147 -8.01 -0.65 2.75
N TRP A 148 -6.88 0.06 2.91
CA TRP A 148 -6.85 1.48 3.24
C TRP A 148 -7.59 2.38 2.23
N PHE A 149 -7.70 1.99 0.96
CA PHE A 149 -8.51 2.72 -0.03
C PHE A 149 -10.00 2.78 0.33
N PHE A 150 -10.49 1.85 1.14
CA PHE A 150 -11.87 1.82 1.61
C PHE A 150 -11.98 2.26 3.07
N VAL A 151 -11.03 1.84 3.90
CA VAL A 151 -11.07 2.03 5.36
C VAL A 151 -10.66 3.44 5.79
N ASP A 152 -9.86 4.17 5.01
CA ASP A 152 -9.52 5.56 5.33
C ASP A 152 -10.71 6.50 5.10
N THR A 153 -11.54 6.59 6.13
CA THR A 153 -12.67 7.53 6.23
C THR A 153 -12.30 8.75 7.06
N ALA A 154 -11.10 8.78 7.65
CA ALA A 154 -10.64 9.84 8.54
C ALA A 154 -9.99 11.00 7.79
N GLY A 155 -9.61 10.82 6.51
CA GLY A 155 -8.99 11.88 5.71
C GLY A 155 -7.48 11.95 5.89
N TYR A 156 -6.83 10.79 6.01
CA TYR A 156 -5.38 10.72 6.11
C TYR A 156 -4.70 10.83 4.73
N GLY A 157 -5.33 10.25 3.71
CA GLY A 157 -4.99 10.43 2.30
C GLY A 157 -3.97 9.46 1.73
N ASP A 158 -3.43 8.51 2.51
CA ASP A 158 -2.35 7.63 2.06
C ASP A 158 -2.70 6.87 0.77
N SER A 159 -3.97 6.55 0.57
CA SER A 159 -4.49 5.91 -0.65
C SER A 159 -4.13 6.67 -1.93
N PHE A 160 -4.20 8.00 -1.91
CA PHE A 160 -3.76 8.83 -3.05
C PHE A 160 -2.26 8.71 -3.26
N ALA A 161 -1.48 8.76 -2.17
CA ALA A 161 -0.02 8.62 -2.24
C ALA A 161 0.39 7.25 -2.79
N TYR A 162 -0.23 6.17 -2.31
CA TYR A 162 0.00 4.81 -2.81
C TYR A 162 -0.31 4.70 -4.30
N PHE A 163 -1.43 5.27 -4.73
CA PHE A 163 -1.83 5.25 -6.14
C PHE A 163 -0.83 5.99 -7.04
N PHE A 164 -0.43 7.21 -6.66
CA PHE A 164 0.53 7.98 -7.47
C PHE A 164 1.94 7.36 -7.46
N LEU A 165 2.36 6.77 -6.34
CA LEU A 165 3.59 5.97 -6.31
C LEU A 165 3.50 4.76 -7.24
N LEU A 166 2.37 4.06 -7.29
CA LEU A 166 2.16 2.95 -8.22
C LEU A 166 2.25 3.42 -9.67
N LEU A 167 1.63 4.55 -10.01
CA LEU A 167 1.76 5.15 -11.34
C LEU A 167 3.22 5.47 -11.67
N ALA A 168 3.98 6.02 -10.71
CA ALA A 168 5.41 6.31 -10.88
C ALA A 168 6.26 5.05 -11.17
N LEU A 169 5.82 3.86 -10.74
CA LEU A 169 6.49 2.60 -11.12
C LEU A 169 6.28 2.24 -12.60
N PHE A 170 5.15 2.63 -13.19
CA PHE A 170 4.74 2.17 -14.52
C PHE A 170 4.92 3.20 -15.63
N VAL A 171 4.89 4.48 -15.29
CA VAL A 171 5.03 5.58 -16.23
C VAL A 171 6.44 5.64 -16.81
N ARG A 172 6.53 5.71 -18.15
CA ARG A 172 7.82 5.88 -18.86
C ARG A 172 8.13 7.32 -19.25
N ASN A 173 7.11 8.18 -19.27
CA ASN A 173 7.28 9.60 -19.60
C ASN A 173 7.88 10.33 -18.37
N PRO A 174 9.03 10.99 -18.50
CA PRO A 174 9.72 11.62 -17.36
C PRO A 174 8.91 12.75 -16.71
N VAL A 175 8.13 13.50 -17.50
CA VAL A 175 7.28 14.58 -16.98
C VAL A 175 6.14 14.00 -16.15
N LEU A 176 5.47 12.96 -16.66
CA LEU A 176 4.39 12.31 -15.91
C LEU A 176 4.93 11.60 -14.66
N LEU A 177 6.12 10.98 -14.72
CA LEU A 177 6.80 10.42 -13.55
C LEU A 177 7.03 11.49 -12.48
N PHE A 178 7.57 12.65 -12.88
CA PHE A 178 7.75 13.80 -11.99
C PHE A 178 6.43 14.24 -11.35
N ILE A 179 5.37 14.43 -12.16
CA ILE A 179 4.05 14.85 -11.67
C ILE A 179 3.48 13.84 -10.67
N CYS A 180 3.53 12.53 -10.98
CA CYS A 180 3.07 11.49 -10.06
C CYS A 180 3.82 11.53 -8.72
N LEU A 181 5.15 11.72 -8.75
CA LEU A 181 5.93 11.84 -7.53
C LEU A 181 5.57 13.09 -6.73
N GLN A 182 5.36 14.24 -7.38
CA GLN A 182 4.90 15.45 -6.68
C GLN A 182 3.53 15.21 -6.02
N CYS A 183 2.56 14.65 -6.75
CA CYS A 183 1.25 14.31 -6.18
C CYS A 183 1.37 13.38 -4.97
N ALA A 184 2.26 12.38 -5.02
CA ALA A 184 2.50 11.50 -3.89
C ALA A 184 3.15 12.24 -2.70
N PHE A 185 4.19 13.04 -2.92
CA PHE A 185 4.94 13.74 -1.87
C PHE A 185 4.08 14.81 -1.18
N PHE A 186 3.23 15.51 -1.92
CA PHE A 186 2.26 16.46 -1.38
C PHE A 186 0.99 15.79 -0.82
N THR A 187 0.92 14.47 -0.81
CA THR A 187 -0.12 13.74 -0.06
C THR A 187 0.37 13.36 1.32
N ASP A 188 1.60 12.84 1.41
CA ASP A 188 2.20 12.37 2.65
C ASP A 188 3.72 12.37 2.55
N GLU A 189 4.40 12.83 3.60
CA GLU A 189 5.85 12.93 3.66
C GLU A 189 6.58 11.58 3.57
N ARG A 190 5.93 10.47 3.97
CA ARG A 190 6.50 9.12 3.84
C ARG A 190 6.63 8.69 2.39
N ALA A 191 5.84 9.28 1.49
CA ALA A 191 5.97 9.05 0.06
C ALA A 191 7.32 9.52 -0.48
N ILE A 192 7.96 10.54 0.14
CA ILE A 192 9.30 11.01 -0.24
C ILE A 192 10.31 9.86 -0.12
N ILE A 193 10.27 9.18 1.03
CA ILE A 193 11.11 8.01 1.31
C ILE A 193 10.78 6.88 0.33
N ALA A 194 9.48 6.68 0.07
CA ALA A 194 9.02 5.70 -0.90
C ALA A 194 9.46 5.99 -2.35
N GLY A 195 9.79 7.24 -2.67
CA GLY A 195 10.48 7.60 -3.92
C GLY A 195 11.78 6.82 -4.11
N GLY A 196 12.48 6.47 -3.03
CA GLY A 196 13.63 5.57 -3.06
C GLY A 196 13.26 4.17 -3.56
N TYR A 197 12.09 3.65 -3.20
CA TYR A 197 11.61 2.34 -3.67
C TYR A 197 11.24 2.37 -5.15
N VAL A 198 10.83 3.53 -5.68
CA VAL A 198 10.66 3.73 -7.14
C VAL A 198 12.01 3.57 -7.85
N ILE A 199 13.10 4.11 -7.30
CA ILE A 199 14.46 3.90 -7.83
C ILE A 199 14.81 2.40 -7.81
N LEU A 200 14.55 1.70 -6.69
CA LEU A 200 14.80 0.27 -6.56
C LEU A 200 14.03 -0.56 -7.60
N TRP A 201 12.80 -0.19 -7.89
CA TRP A 201 11.99 -0.80 -8.93
C TRP A 201 12.64 -0.64 -10.32
N TRP A 202 13.06 0.57 -10.69
CA TRP A 202 13.69 0.82 -11.99
C TRP A 202 15.03 0.10 -12.13
N ILE A 203 15.84 0.05 -11.07
CA ILE A 203 17.09 -0.73 -11.04
C ILE A 203 16.79 -2.22 -11.23
N THR A 204 15.87 -2.78 -10.45
CA THR A 204 15.50 -4.20 -10.53
C THR A 204 14.98 -4.54 -11.92
N ARG A 205 14.08 -3.71 -12.46
CA ARG A 205 13.49 -3.90 -13.77
C ARG A 205 14.53 -3.95 -14.87
N ARG A 206 15.51 -3.04 -14.82
CA ARG A 206 16.62 -3.01 -15.75
C ARG A 206 17.48 -4.28 -15.66
N LEU A 207 17.91 -4.65 -14.46
CA LEU A 207 18.77 -5.83 -14.26
C LEU A 207 18.06 -7.15 -14.62
N VAL A 208 16.76 -7.27 -14.27
CA VAL A 208 16.01 -8.52 -14.44
C VAL A 208 15.35 -8.65 -15.82
N GLU A 209 14.72 -7.59 -16.36
CA GLU A 209 14.05 -7.67 -17.68
C GLU A 209 15.04 -7.52 -18.84
N GLN A 210 16.07 -6.68 -18.70
CA GLN A 210 17.01 -6.39 -19.80
C GLN A 210 18.24 -7.31 -19.80
N GLY A 211 18.33 -8.23 -18.84
CA GLY A 211 19.41 -9.20 -18.75
C GLY A 211 20.79 -8.59 -18.48
N GLU A 212 20.84 -7.38 -17.90
CA GLU A 212 22.12 -6.78 -17.50
C GLU A 212 22.78 -7.61 -16.39
N SER A 213 24.11 -7.58 -16.33
CA SER A 213 24.84 -8.35 -15.31
C SER A 213 24.49 -7.88 -13.89
N PHE A 214 24.42 -8.79 -12.92
CA PHE A 214 24.19 -8.44 -11.50
C PHE A 214 25.46 -7.95 -10.79
N SER A 215 26.42 -7.41 -11.54
CA SER A 215 27.68 -6.87 -11.02
C SER A 215 27.47 -5.50 -10.36
N PHE A 216 28.37 -5.12 -9.45
CA PHE A 216 28.32 -3.83 -8.77
C PHE A 216 28.26 -2.65 -9.76
N SER A 217 29.07 -2.69 -10.84
CA SER A 217 29.09 -1.59 -11.82
C SER A 217 27.75 -1.46 -12.57
N SER A 218 27.07 -2.57 -12.83
CA SER A 218 25.76 -2.55 -13.51
C SER A 218 24.65 -2.02 -12.59
N VAL A 219 24.71 -2.33 -11.29
CA VAL A 219 23.82 -1.72 -10.30
C VAL A 219 24.05 -0.21 -10.24
N VAL A 220 25.30 0.25 -10.15
CA VAL A 220 25.65 1.68 -10.14
C VAL A 220 25.19 2.37 -11.42
N LYS A 221 25.44 1.78 -12.59
CA LYS A 221 24.99 2.31 -13.89
C LYS A 221 23.47 2.39 -13.97
N SER A 222 22.76 1.42 -13.39
CA SER A 222 21.30 1.43 -13.29
C SER A 222 20.79 2.54 -12.38
N THR A 223 21.49 2.82 -11.28
CA THR A 223 21.18 3.96 -10.40
C THR A 223 21.31 5.30 -11.12
N LEU A 224 22.23 5.44 -12.08
CA LEU A 224 22.42 6.67 -12.85
C LEU A 224 21.44 6.83 -14.03
N ALA A 225 20.42 5.99 -14.14
CA ALA A 225 19.43 6.06 -15.21
C ALA A 225 18.53 7.31 -15.08
N LEU A 226 17.93 7.71 -16.22
CA LEU A 226 17.03 8.88 -16.28
C LEU A 226 15.89 8.84 -15.24
N PRO A 227 15.17 7.72 -14.99
CA PRO A 227 14.12 7.69 -13.97
C PRO A 227 14.62 8.07 -12.57
N THR A 228 15.84 7.68 -12.20
CA THR A 228 16.45 8.05 -10.92
C THR A 228 16.67 9.56 -10.82
N TRP A 229 17.20 10.17 -11.89
CA TRP A 229 17.37 11.62 -11.93
C TRP A 229 16.05 12.37 -11.79
N ILE A 230 14.96 11.85 -12.36
CA ILE A 230 13.62 12.42 -12.18
C ILE A 230 13.15 12.31 -10.72
N VAL A 231 13.40 11.19 -10.04
CA VAL A 231 13.09 11.04 -8.61
C VAL A 231 13.88 12.05 -7.77
N LEU A 232 15.19 12.20 -8.02
CA LEU A 232 16.04 13.16 -7.32
C LEU A 232 15.59 14.61 -7.57
N LEU A 233 15.24 14.95 -8.81
CA LEU A 233 14.66 16.24 -9.14
C LEU A 233 13.34 16.46 -8.39
N ALA A 234 12.48 15.44 -8.33
CA ALA A 234 11.23 15.54 -7.60
C ALA A 234 11.43 15.78 -6.10
N TRP A 235 12.41 15.11 -5.48
CA TRP A 235 12.82 15.38 -4.09
C TRP A 235 13.29 16.82 -3.92
N GLY A 236 14.18 17.29 -4.79
CA GLY A 236 14.72 18.66 -4.73
C GLY A 236 13.61 19.71 -4.78
N VAL A 237 12.68 19.58 -5.73
CA VAL A 237 11.54 20.51 -5.87
C VAL A 237 10.66 20.47 -4.63
N TYR A 238 10.26 19.28 -4.16
CA TYR A 238 9.42 19.18 -2.96
C TYR A 238 10.08 19.79 -1.72
N LEU A 239 11.38 19.55 -1.50
CA LEU A 239 12.11 20.10 -0.36
C LEU A 239 12.23 21.63 -0.42
N VAL A 240 12.42 22.20 -1.61
CA VAL A 240 12.43 23.65 -1.81
C VAL A 240 11.06 24.25 -1.49
N PHE A 241 9.98 23.68 -2.04
CA PHE A 241 8.62 24.14 -1.75
C PHE A 241 8.26 24.01 -0.27
N ARG A 242 8.58 22.86 0.35
CA ARG A 242 8.37 22.65 1.77
C ARG A 242 9.10 23.70 2.60
N ARG A 243 10.38 23.96 2.30
CA ARG A 243 11.16 24.98 3.02
C ARG A 243 10.56 26.37 2.85
N TYR A 244 10.16 26.74 1.64
CA TYR A 244 9.51 28.00 1.34
C TYR A 244 8.23 28.19 2.17
N ILE A 245 7.30 27.22 2.11
CA ILE A 245 6.03 27.26 2.86
C ILE A 245 6.29 27.41 4.36
N MET A 246 7.21 26.62 4.92
CA MET A 246 7.56 26.70 6.34
C MET A 246 8.11 28.06 6.72
N SER A 247 9.00 28.63 5.91
CA SER A 247 9.62 29.92 6.20
C SER A 247 8.66 31.10 6.04
N THR A 248 7.70 31.02 5.12
CA THR A 248 6.80 32.13 4.78
C THR A 248 5.55 32.14 5.65
N TYR A 249 4.91 30.98 5.85
CA TYR A 249 3.61 30.90 6.51
C TYR A 249 3.69 30.43 7.98
N PHE A 250 4.76 29.74 8.35
CA PHE A 250 4.91 29.14 9.68
C PHE A 250 6.23 29.53 10.36
N TYR A 251 6.67 30.77 10.12
CA TYR A 251 7.88 31.30 10.73
C TYR A 251 7.83 31.17 12.27
N GLY A 252 8.91 30.70 12.89
CA GLY A 252 9.03 30.58 14.34
C GLY A 252 8.28 29.40 14.99
N HIS A 253 7.58 28.56 14.22
CA HIS A 253 7.00 27.33 14.76
C HIS A 253 8.10 26.28 14.96
N SER A 254 8.36 25.88 16.20
CA SER A 254 9.25 24.75 16.49
C SER A 254 8.50 23.44 16.25
N TYR A 255 8.72 22.83 15.09
CA TYR A 255 8.18 21.52 14.75
C TYR A 255 8.92 20.43 15.56
N SER A 256 8.52 20.24 16.82
CA SER A 256 9.19 19.33 17.75
C SER A 256 8.50 17.96 17.81
N THR A 257 8.45 17.25 16.69
CA THR A 257 8.24 15.79 16.69
C THR A 257 9.33 15.04 15.92
N MET A 258 10.25 15.76 15.26
CA MET A 258 11.50 15.21 14.73
C MET A 258 12.59 15.24 15.81
N GLY A 259 12.66 14.25 16.71
CA GLY A 259 13.83 14.17 17.59
C GLY A 259 13.86 13.05 18.61
N SER A 260 12.75 12.72 19.27
CA SER A 260 12.69 11.54 20.12
C SER A 260 12.17 10.37 19.29
N PRO A 261 12.93 9.28 19.10
CA PRO A 261 12.38 8.07 18.52
C PRO A 261 11.15 7.69 19.35
N VAL A 262 10.00 7.74 18.71
CA VAL A 262 8.70 7.40 19.30
C VAL A 262 8.77 6.02 19.98
N LEU A 263 9.64 5.13 19.47
CA LEU A 263 10.02 3.83 20.04
C LEU A 263 10.41 3.86 21.54
N PHE A 264 10.97 4.95 22.05
CA PHE A 264 11.39 5.06 23.46
C PHE A 264 10.27 5.57 24.39
N ALA A 265 9.15 6.03 23.84
CA ALA A 265 7.94 6.20 24.64
C ALA A 265 7.35 4.81 24.94
N ASP A 266 7.15 4.47 26.21
CA ASP A 266 6.74 3.11 26.63
C ASP A 266 5.43 2.62 25.97
N ALA A 267 4.58 3.54 25.52
CA ALA A 267 3.35 3.24 24.78
C ALA A 267 3.60 2.64 23.38
N HIS A 268 4.78 2.82 22.79
CA HIS A 268 5.06 2.48 21.38
C HIS A 268 5.75 1.12 21.15
N ARG A 269 6.27 0.46 22.20
CA ARG A 269 7.00 -0.81 22.05
C ARG A 269 6.13 -2.01 21.65
N TRP A 270 4.85 -2.02 22.03
CA TRP A 270 3.98 -3.20 21.90
C TRP A 270 3.39 -3.41 20.51
N GLY A 271 3.23 -2.35 19.71
CA GLY A 271 2.60 -2.39 18.38
C GLY A 271 3.55 -2.76 17.24
N LEU A 272 4.87 -2.64 17.41
CA LEU A 272 5.82 -2.85 16.31
C LEU A 272 5.76 -4.28 15.74
N GLY A 273 5.74 -5.30 16.60
CA GLY A 273 5.66 -6.69 16.17
C GLY A 273 4.37 -6.98 15.42
N ASN A 274 3.25 -6.45 15.92
CA ASN A 274 1.97 -6.55 15.24
C ASN A 274 2.02 -5.86 13.88
N SER A 275 2.39 -4.59 13.82
CA SER A 275 2.43 -3.80 12.58
C SER A 275 3.36 -4.38 11.50
N LEU A 276 4.54 -4.89 11.89
CA LEU A 276 5.44 -5.56 10.96
C LEU A 276 4.79 -6.78 10.32
N TRP A 277 4.04 -7.57 11.10
CA TRP A 277 3.28 -8.68 10.58
C TRP A 277 2.09 -8.20 9.76
N THR A 278 1.19 -7.38 10.31
CA THR A 278 -0.09 -6.98 9.68
C THR A 278 0.06 -6.15 8.42
N SER A 279 1.18 -5.43 8.24
CA SER A 279 1.40 -4.64 7.03
C SER A 279 1.68 -5.49 5.78
N PHE A 280 2.22 -6.70 5.95
CA PHE A 280 2.65 -7.57 4.85
C PHE A 280 2.05 -8.98 4.91
N GLU A 281 1.72 -9.49 6.09
CA GLU A 281 1.07 -10.78 6.33
C GLU A 281 1.71 -11.93 5.53
N GLY A 282 0.91 -12.64 4.73
CA GLY A 282 1.37 -13.70 3.84
C GLY A 282 2.40 -13.25 2.81
N THR A 283 2.49 -11.96 2.48
CA THR A 283 3.48 -11.46 1.51
C THR A 283 4.91 -11.48 2.03
N TRP A 284 5.14 -11.64 3.34
CA TRP A 284 6.47 -11.98 3.85
C TRP A 284 7.05 -13.24 3.17
N LEU A 285 6.20 -14.22 2.81
CA LEU A 285 6.64 -15.39 2.04
C LEU A 285 7.13 -15.01 0.64
N LEU A 286 6.44 -14.08 -0.02
CA LEU A 286 6.81 -13.58 -1.35
C LEU A 286 8.15 -12.83 -1.30
N LEU A 287 8.30 -11.92 -0.32
CA LEU A 287 9.54 -11.16 -0.10
C LEU A 287 10.71 -12.10 0.24
N GLY A 288 10.49 -13.04 1.16
CA GLY A 288 11.48 -14.04 1.58
C GLY A 288 11.90 -14.96 0.45
N ALA A 289 10.97 -15.44 -0.37
CA ALA A 289 11.26 -16.28 -1.53
C ALA A 289 12.13 -15.53 -2.57
N ALA A 290 11.80 -14.26 -2.86
CA ALA A 290 12.62 -13.44 -3.75
C ALA A 290 14.04 -13.22 -3.19
N GLY A 291 14.15 -12.92 -1.89
CA GLY A 291 15.44 -12.79 -1.22
C GLY A 291 16.27 -14.08 -1.26
N TYR A 292 15.64 -15.23 -0.99
CA TYR A 292 16.28 -16.54 -1.07
C TYR A 292 16.79 -16.84 -2.48
N VAL A 293 15.99 -16.56 -3.51
CA VAL A 293 16.39 -16.74 -4.91
C VAL A 293 17.59 -15.86 -5.27
N LEU A 294 17.61 -14.60 -4.85
CA LEU A 294 18.77 -13.72 -5.09
C LEU A 294 20.02 -14.21 -4.35
N TYR A 295 19.86 -14.74 -3.14
CA TYR A 295 20.94 -15.32 -2.36
C TYR A 295 21.53 -16.57 -3.03
N SER A 296 20.67 -17.52 -3.42
CA SER A 296 21.06 -18.79 -4.02
C SER A 296 21.65 -18.64 -5.43
N THR A 297 21.20 -17.62 -6.18
CA THR A 297 21.76 -17.27 -7.50
C THR A 297 22.96 -16.32 -7.43
N HIS A 298 23.50 -16.06 -6.23
CA HIS A 298 24.64 -15.18 -5.97
C HIS A 298 24.50 -13.74 -6.49
N ARG A 299 23.27 -13.24 -6.63
CA ARG A 299 22.95 -11.85 -7.02
C ARG A 299 23.04 -10.90 -5.81
N ARG A 300 24.18 -10.92 -5.13
CA ARG A 300 24.40 -10.33 -3.79
C ARG A 300 24.17 -8.82 -3.74
N TRP A 301 24.54 -8.08 -4.80
CA TRP A 301 24.40 -6.63 -4.82
C TRP A 301 22.96 -6.16 -4.89
N LEU A 302 22.14 -6.80 -5.71
CA LEU A 302 20.70 -6.52 -5.76
C LEU A 302 20.04 -6.92 -4.44
N LEU A 303 20.40 -8.07 -3.87
CA LEU A 303 19.92 -8.49 -2.55
C LEU A 303 20.25 -7.45 -1.46
N LEU A 304 21.51 -7.02 -1.37
CA LEU A 304 21.94 -6.01 -0.40
C LEU A 304 21.15 -4.71 -0.56
N LEU A 305 20.97 -4.25 -1.79
CA LEU A 305 20.23 -3.03 -2.09
C LEU A 305 18.75 -3.14 -1.63
N LEU A 306 18.10 -4.27 -1.87
CA LEU A 306 16.73 -4.52 -1.42
C LEU A 306 16.64 -4.63 0.11
N LEU A 307 17.61 -5.29 0.76
CA LEU A 307 17.69 -5.37 2.22
C LEU A 307 17.87 -4.00 2.86
N VAL A 308 18.71 -3.12 2.27
CA VAL A 308 18.84 -1.73 2.70
C VAL A 308 17.50 -0.99 2.51
N GLY A 309 16.81 -1.19 1.39
CA GLY A 309 15.49 -0.61 1.16
C GLY A 309 14.44 -1.02 2.22
N ILE A 310 14.38 -2.31 2.56
CA ILE A 310 13.51 -2.84 3.61
C ILE A 310 13.94 -2.30 4.99
N GLY A 311 15.24 -2.23 5.27
CA GLY A 311 15.76 -1.65 6.50
C GLY A 311 15.36 -0.18 6.67
N VAL A 312 15.42 0.61 5.60
CA VAL A 312 14.92 2.00 5.58
C VAL A 312 13.43 2.03 5.84
N LEU A 313 12.63 1.17 5.19
CA LEU A 313 11.18 1.08 5.41
C LEU A 313 10.82 0.81 6.88
N ILE A 314 11.49 -0.17 7.49
CA ILE A 314 11.24 -0.54 8.89
C ILE A 314 11.66 0.60 9.81
N THR A 315 12.84 1.19 9.58
CA THR A 315 13.34 2.31 10.38
C THR A 315 12.40 3.51 10.32
N THR A 316 11.88 3.85 9.14
CA THR A 316 10.98 5.00 8.97
C THR A 316 9.60 4.71 9.54
N GLY A 317 9.12 3.47 9.46
CA GLY A 317 7.91 3.03 10.16
C GLY A 317 8.02 3.18 11.67
N ILE A 318 9.18 2.84 12.25
CA ILE A 318 9.45 2.97 13.70
C ILE A 318 9.51 4.44 14.16
N LEU A 319 9.91 5.36 13.28
CA LEU A 319 10.05 6.78 13.61
C LEU A 319 8.73 7.55 13.57
N VAL A 320 7.62 6.92 13.14
CA VAL A 320 6.30 7.56 13.05
C VAL A 320 5.27 6.89 13.95
N HIS A 321 4.21 7.63 14.29
CA HIS A 321 3.14 7.11 15.15
C HIS A 321 2.24 6.05 14.50
N ASP A 322 2.09 6.10 13.16
CA ASP A 322 1.24 5.17 12.41
C ASP A 322 2.11 4.22 11.58
N ILE A 323 2.57 3.16 12.24
CA ILE A 323 3.53 2.19 11.70
C ILE A 323 2.95 1.48 10.46
N ASP A 324 1.71 0.97 10.53
CA ASP A 324 1.12 0.22 9.41
C ASP A 324 0.98 1.08 8.14
N ARG A 325 0.55 2.33 8.31
CA ARG A 325 0.47 3.31 7.22
C ARG A 325 1.84 3.56 6.58
N ALA A 326 2.90 3.64 7.39
CA ALA A 326 4.25 3.83 6.89
C ALA A 326 4.79 2.58 6.17
N LEU A 327 4.59 1.40 6.75
CA LEU A 327 5.00 0.13 6.15
C LEU A 327 4.24 -0.16 4.85
N GLY A 328 2.99 0.30 4.72
CA GLY A 328 2.19 0.23 3.49
C GLY A 328 2.87 0.87 2.27
N TYR A 329 3.74 1.88 2.47
CA TYR A 329 4.57 2.45 1.39
C TYR A 329 5.59 1.46 0.80
N GLY A 330 5.81 0.32 1.47
CA GLY A 330 6.64 -0.78 1.01
C GLY A 330 6.01 -1.69 -0.05
N PHE A 331 4.76 -1.45 -0.48
CA PHE A 331 4.14 -2.26 -1.54
C PHE A 331 4.97 -2.41 -2.84
N PRO A 332 5.86 -1.47 -3.27
CA PRO A 332 6.71 -1.69 -4.44
C PRO A 332 7.59 -2.94 -4.30
N PHE A 333 7.99 -3.33 -3.08
CA PHE A 333 8.74 -4.56 -2.84
C PHE A 333 7.97 -5.82 -3.24
N LEU A 334 6.64 -5.79 -3.20
CA LEU A 334 5.80 -6.89 -3.66
C LEU A 334 5.97 -7.09 -5.17
N LEU A 335 5.88 -6.01 -5.95
CA LEU A 335 6.05 -6.04 -7.41
C LEU A 335 7.49 -6.36 -7.83
N ILE A 336 8.48 -5.85 -7.08
CA ILE A 336 9.89 -6.23 -7.24
C ILE A 336 10.05 -7.74 -7.05
N SER A 337 9.44 -8.30 -6.00
CA SER A 337 9.52 -9.73 -5.67
C SER A 337 8.84 -10.59 -6.72
N THR A 338 7.66 -10.20 -7.22
CA THR A 338 7.00 -10.93 -8.32
C THR A 338 7.85 -10.90 -9.58
N LEU A 339 8.48 -9.76 -9.89
CA LEU A 339 9.34 -9.64 -11.06
C LEU A 339 10.55 -10.58 -10.97
N ILE A 340 11.23 -10.61 -9.82
CA ILE A 340 12.38 -11.50 -9.59
C ILE A 340 11.97 -12.96 -9.73
N LEU A 341 10.89 -13.38 -9.06
CA LEU A 341 10.43 -14.77 -9.07
C LEU A 341 9.94 -15.21 -10.45
N SER A 342 9.20 -14.36 -11.16
CA SER A 342 8.69 -14.66 -12.51
C SER A 342 9.79 -15.02 -13.52
N ARG A 343 11.03 -14.56 -13.28
CA ARG A 343 12.18 -14.80 -14.14
C ARG A 343 13.15 -15.84 -13.62
N SER A 344 12.96 -16.32 -12.39
CA SER A 344 13.99 -17.09 -11.69
C SER A 344 13.51 -18.44 -11.18
N ILE A 345 12.20 -18.69 -11.09
CA ILE A 345 11.65 -19.99 -10.67
C ILE A 345 10.59 -20.51 -11.66
N PRO A 346 10.37 -21.83 -11.74
CA PRO A 346 9.30 -22.40 -12.55
C PRO A 346 7.92 -21.90 -12.13
N LEU A 347 7.06 -21.63 -13.12
CA LEU A 347 5.71 -21.10 -12.91
C LEU A 347 4.84 -21.94 -11.94
N PRO A 348 4.85 -23.29 -11.95
CA PRO A 348 4.06 -24.08 -11.00
C PRO A 348 4.47 -23.85 -9.54
N GLU A 349 5.76 -23.70 -9.26
CA GLU A 349 6.25 -23.43 -7.91
C GLU A 349 5.93 -22.01 -7.48
N PHE A 350 6.05 -21.04 -8.40
CA PHE A 350 5.66 -19.66 -8.13
C PHE A 350 4.16 -19.57 -7.80
N ARG A 351 3.32 -20.28 -8.54
CA ARG A 351 1.88 -20.33 -8.30
C ARG A 351 1.54 -20.87 -6.90
N LYS A 352 2.26 -21.90 -6.41
CA LYS A 352 2.08 -22.42 -5.04
C LYS A 352 2.45 -21.40 -3.97
N ILE A 353 3.55 -20.67 -4.14
CA ILE A 353 3.96 -19.62 -3.19
C ILE A 353 2.88 -18.55 -3.09
N ILE A 354 2.40 -18.06 -4.24
CA ILE A 354 1.35 -17.03 -4.29
C ILE A 354 0.00 -17.56 -3.76
N PHE A 355 -0.31 -18.84 -3.98
CA PHE A 355 -1.49 -19.48 -3.38
C PHE A 355 -1.45 -19.49 -1.85
N VAL A 356 -0.33 -19.91 -1.25
CA VAL A 356 -0.16 -19.92 0.21
C VAL A 356 -0.20 -18.49 0.77
N MET A 357 0.48 -17.55 0.09
CA MET A 357 0.40 -16.12 0.41
C MET A 357 -1.05 -15.62 0.45
N ALA A 358 -1.84 -15.93 -0.58
CA ALA A 358 -3.24 -15.52 -0.67
C ALA A 358 -4.10 -16.09 0.45
N ILE A 359 -3.91 -17.37 0.82
CA ILE A 359 -4.61 -18.00 1.93
C ILE A 359 -4.33 -17.26 3.24
N ILE A 360 -3.05 -16.99 3.54
CA ILE A 360 -2.68 -16.31 4.78
C ILE A 360 -3.34 -14.94 4.84
N CYS A 361 -3.28 -14.15 3.77
CA CYS A 361 -3.87 -12.81 3.74
C CYS A 361 -5.41 -12.82 3.81
N VAL A 362 -6.09 -13.82 3.24
CA VAL A 362 -7.56 -13.90 3.30
C VAL A 362 -8.05 -14.35 4.68
N ILE A 363 -7.31 -15.24 5.35
CA ILE A 363 -7.69 -15.77 6.67
C ILE A 363 -7.34 -14.77 7.78
N HIS A 364 -6.27 -14.00 7.60
CA HIS A 364 -5.82 -13.06 8.61
C HIS A 364 -6.83 -11.90 8.77
N PRO A 365 -7.29 -11.60 9.99
CA PRO A 365 -8.20 -10.48 10.20
C PRO A 365 -7.49 -9.16 9.88
N LEU A 366 -8.20 -8.22 9.24
CA LEU A 366 -7.63 -6.90 8.98
C LEU A 366 -7.55 -6.10 10.28
N CYS A 367 -6.40 -6.20 10.93
CA CYS A 367 -6.04 -5.43 12.10
C CYS A 367 -4.97 -4.41 11.72
N TYR A 368 -5.10 -3.18 12.21
CA TYR A 368 -4.09 -2.15 12.01
C TYR A 368 -3.88 -1.33 13.27
N THR A 369 -2.66 -0.83 13.44
CA THR A 369 -2.28 -0.02 14.57
C THR A 369 -2.42 1.45 14.21
N LEU A 370 -3.26 2.18 14.94
CA LEU A 370 -3.47 3.63 14.76
C LEU A 370 -3.15 4.35 16.07
N GLY A 371 -2.42 5.48 16.00
CA GLY A 371 -2.20 6.43 17.10
C GLY A 371 -2.02 5.83 18.51
N TYR A 372 -0.78 5.72 18.98
CA TYR A 372 -0.42 5.19 20.31
C TYR A 372 -0.72 3.69 20.51
N ASN A 373 -0.45 2.86 19.50
CA ASN A 373 -0.53 1.40 19.58
C ASN A 373 -1.93 0.81 19.84
N LYS A 374 -3.01 1.53 19.52
CA LYS A 374 -4.33 0.93 19.51
C LYS A 374 -4.46 0.03 18.28
N VAL A 375 -4.55 -1.27 18.51
CA VAL A 375 -4.90 -2.23 17.47
C VAL A 375 -6.39 -2.10 17.21
N ILE A 376 -6.73 -1.64 16.02
CA ILE A 376 -8.09 -1.51 15.53
C ILE A 376 -8.34 -2.70 14.61
N TRP A 377 -9.39 -3.45 14.92
CA TRP A 377 -9.91 -4.47 14.03
C TRP A 377 -10.95 -3.83 13.11
N ALA A 378 -10.70 -3.86 11.79
CA ALA A 378 -11.74 -3.53 10.82
C ALA A 378 -12.74 -4.68 10.78
N GLU A 379 -13.82 -4.55 11.55
CA GLU A 379 -14.81 -5.62 11.69
C GLU A 379 -15.38 -6.01 10.32
N PRO A 380 -15.39 -7.31 9.98
CA PRO A 380 -15.97 -7.78 8.74
C PRO A 380 -17.49 -7.69 8.79
N LEU A 381 -18.12 -7.61 7.62
CA LEU A 381 -19.57 -7.47 7.45
C LEU A 381 -20.38 -8.53 8.21
N PRO A 382 -20.00 -9.82 8.24
CA PRO A 382 -20.72 -10.82 9.03
C PRO A 382 -20.72 -10.52 10.53
N VAL A 383 -19.64 -9.97 11.07
CA VAL A 383 -19.54 -9.58 12.49
C VAL A 383 -20.43 -8.37 12.75
N LYS A 384 -20.36 -7.33 11.90
CA LYS A 384 -21.25 -6.17 12.01
C LYS A 384 -22.73 -6.55 11.91
N ALA A 385 -23.07 -7.49 11.03
CA ALA A 385 -24.43 -8.01 10.91
C ALA A 385 -24.87 -8.75 12.17
N ALA A 386 -24.00 -9.57 12.77
CA ALA A 386 -24.27 -10.24 14.03
C ALA A 386 -24.47 -9.25 15.19
N MET A 387 -23.63 -8.21 15.29
CA MET A 387 -23.79 -7.14 16.28
C MET A 387 -25.10 -6.35 16.10
N ALA A 388 -25.50 -6.09 14.85
CA ALA A 388 -26.78 -5.43 14.57
C ALA A 388 -27.97 -6.31 15.00
N LEU A 389 -27.93 -7.61 14.70
CA LEU A 389 -28.95 -8.57 15.11
C LEU A 389 -29.03 -8.72 16.64
N ASP A 390 -27.88 -8.79 17.32
CA ASP A 390 -27.79 -8.84 18.78
C ASP A 390 -28.51 -7.65 19.43
N ARG A 391 -28.25 -6.42 18.95
CA ARG A 391 -28.93 -5.20 19.42
C ARG A 391 -30.43 -5.19 19.14
N MET A 392 -30.84 -5.71 17.98
CA MET A 392 -32.26 -5.77 17.61
C MET A 392 -33.04 -6.78 18.45
N LEU A 393 -32.40 -7.89 18.83
CA LEU A 393 -33.02 -8.97 19.58
C LEU A 393 -32.80 -8.87 21.10
N GLY A 394 -31.90 -7.98 21.52
CA GLY A 394 -31.57 -7.73 22.92
C GLY A 394 -30.87 -8.92 23.59
N TRP A 395 -30.01 -9.66 22.87
CA TRP A 395 -29.30 -10.79 23.48
C TRP A 395 -28.14 -10.35 24.38
N GLY A 396 -27.54 -9.17 24.13
CA GLY A 396 -26.47 -8.60 24.93
C GLY A 396 -25.14 -9.32 24.78
N TRP A 397 -24.86 -9.91 23.62
CA TRP A 397 -23.61 -10.63 23.36
C TRP A 397 -22.44 -9.69 23.05
N PHE A 398 -22.71 -8.51 22.50
CA PHE A 398 -21.72 -7.53 22.07
C PHE A 398 -21.81 -6.18 22.83
N ASP A 399 -22.60 -6.11 23.90
CA ASP A 399 -22.80 -4.91 24.73
C ASP A 399 -21.73 -4.72 25.83
#